data_AF-V6LV91-F1
#
_entry.id   AF-V6LV91-F1
#
_cell.length_a   1.000
_cell.length_b   1.000
_cell.length_c   1.000
_cell.angle_alpha   90.00
_cell.angle_beta   90.00
_cell.angle_gamma   90.00
#
_symmetry.space_group_name_H-M   'P 1'
#
loop_
_entity.id
_entity.type
_entity.pdbx_description
1 polymer ?
#
loop_
_entity_poly.entity_id
_entity_poly.type
_entity_poly.pdbx_seq_one_letter_code
_entity_poly.pdbx_strand_id
1 'polypeptide(L)'
;MDAWVDGYLNSLQTQIMAVVIYNNQNQLVSGRFIYPYESQMVCNVMNIQPDGIVPSLFTEQGTEYLKTNGVNFNDQRMRFINMDEKDDEGQQIIILAGKSDKDTPWIPAGAFVYKTPNQSTIAVCYGPEQPKGVANEAAFKIVEALKGTGY
;
A
#
# COMPACT_ATOMS: atom_id res chain seq x y z
N MET A 1 13.84 4.26 14.86
CA MET A 1 12.65 4.61 14.05
C MET A 1 11.98 3.33 13.58
N ASP A 2 12.71 2.47 12.87
CA ASP A 2 12.26 1.13 12.46
C ASP A 2 11.68 0.29 13.62
N ALA A 3 12.36 0.23 14.77
CA ALA A 3 11.88 -0.55 15.93
C ALA A 3 10.53 -0.08 16.51
N TRP A 4 10.16 1.20 16.35
CA TRP A 4 8.86 1.70 16.80
C TRP A 4 7.75 1.31 15.81
N VAL A 5 8.02 1.47 14.51
CA VAL A 5 7.12 1.04 13.44
C VAL A 5 6.87 -0.47 13.57
N ASP A 6 7.92 -1.26 13.78
CA ASP A 6 7.81 -2.71 13.98
C ASP A 6 6.97 -3.05 15.23
N GLY A 7 7.16 -2.35 16.35
CA GLY A 7 6.36 -2.55 17.57
C GLY A 7 4.88 -2.19 17.38
N TYR A 8 4.61 -1.09 16.67
CA TYR A 8 3.24 -0.65 16.38
C TYR A 8 2.53 -1.60 15.42
N LEU A 9 3.18 -1.97 14.31
CA LEU A 9 2.59 -2.85 13.30
C LEU A 9 2.29 -4.26 13.86
N ASN A 10 3.17 -4.79 14.71
CA ASN A 10 2.94 -6.07 15.40
C ASN A 10 1.83 -6.00 16.46
N SER A 11 1.49 -4.80 16.97
CA SER A 11 0.40 -4.61 17.92
C SER A 11 -0.98 -4.57 17.25
N LEU A 12 -1.03 -4.29 15.95
CA LEU A 12 -2.26 -4.29 15.18
C LEU A 12 -2.68 -5.76 14.96
N GLN A 13 -3.78 -6.20 15.58
CA GLN A 13 -4.42 -7.48 15.29
C GLN A 13 -5.07 -7.47 13.89
N THR A 14 -4.24 -7.33 12.86
CA THR A 14 -4.64 -7.09 11.47
C THR A 14 -3.78 -7.95 10.55
N GLN A 15 -4.36 -8.40 9.45
CA GLN A 15 -3.66 -9.15 8.41
C GLN A 15 -3.18 -8.21 7.28
N ILE A 16 -2.63 -7.06 7.66
CA ILE A 16 -1.85 -6.25 6.73
C ILE A 16 -0.60 -7.06 6.39
N MET A 17 -0.37 -7.27 5.09
CA MET A 17 0.73 -8.09 4.62
C MET A 17 2.01 -7.29 4.57
N ALA A 18 1.93 -6.10 3.97
CA ALA A 18 3.08 -5.26 3.72
C ALA A 18 2.72 -3.77 3.78
N VAL A 19 3.70 -2.97 4.16
CA VAL A 19 3.70 -1.52 4.04
C VAL A 19 4.94 -1.11 3.27
N VAL A 20 4.76 -0.29 2.26
CA VAL A 20 5.81 0.19 1.35
C VAL A 20 5.80 1.71 1.36
N ILE A 21 6.94 2.33 1.58
CA ILE A 21 7.08 3.78 1.73
C ILE A 21 8.07 4.28 0.68
N TYR A 22 7.60 5.20 -0.16
CA TYR A 22 8.39 5.96 -1.11
C TYR A 22 8.51 7.40 -0.62
N ASN A 23 9.70 7.99 -0.66
CA ASN A 23 9.89 9.41 -0.32
C ASN A 23 9.28 10.33 -1.40
N ASN A 24 9.38 11.64 -1.15
CA ASN A 24 9.03 12.69 -2.11
C ASN A 24 9.81 12.68 -3.43
N GLN A 25 10.91 11.92 -3.52
CA GLN A 25 11.66 11.68 -4.76
C GLN A 25 11.21 10.38 -5.46
N ASN A 26 10.17 9.72 -4.95
CA ASN A 26 9.62 8.44 -5.41
C ASN A 26 10.63 7.28 -5.34
N GLN A 27 11.61 7.38 -4.46
CA GLN A 27 12.54 6.30 -4.17
C GLN A 27 11.97 5.46 -3.03
N LEU A 28 12.07 4.14 -3.16
CA LEU A 28 11.73 3.22 -2.08
C LEU A 28 12.65 3.49 -0.88
N VAL A 29 12.06 3.92 0.24
CA VAL A 29 12.79 4.20 1.49
C VAL A 29 12.70 3.03 2.45
N SER A 30 11.51 2.42 2.54
CA SER A 30 11.25 1.32 3.45
C SER A 30 10.17 0.41 2.91
N GLY A 31 10.35 -0.89 3.10
CA GLY A 31 9.35 -1.91 2.86
C GLY A 31 9.37 -2.87 4.04
N ARG A 32 8.19 -3.17 4.58
CA ARG A 32 8.02 -4.02 5.76
C ARG A 32 6.91 -5.02 5.54
N PHE A 33 7.19 -6.28 5.85
CA PHE A 33 6.19 -7.32 6.00
C PHE A 33 5.72 -7.36 7.45
N ILE A 34 4.40 -7.41 7.65
CA ILE A 34 3.81 -7.40 8.98
C ILE A 34 3.26 -8.78 9.32
N TYR A 35 2.56 -9.41 8.38
CA TYR A 35 2.00 -10.74 8.59
C TYR A 35 3.00 -11.86 8.28
N PRO A 36 3.07 -12.93 9.09
CA PRO A 36 4.08 -13.98 8.96
C PRO A 36 3.74 -14.95 7.81
N TYR A 37 3.88 -14.48 6.57
CA TYR A 37 4.14 -15.38 5.45
C TYR A 37 5.65 -15.53 5.30
N GLU A 38 6.11 -16.72 4.91
CA GLU A 38 7.54 -17.00 4.74
C GLU A 38 8.19 -15.89 3.89
N SER A 39 9.10 -15.14 4.54
CA SER A 39 9.68 -13.89 4.03
C SER A 39 10.21 -13.94 2.59
N GLN A 40 10.56 -15.13 2.09
CA GLN A 40 11.07 -15.34 0.74
C GLN A 40 10.00 -15.20 -0.36
N MET A 41 8.70 -15.41 -0.07
CA MET A 41 7.64 -15.33 -1.08
C MET A 41 7.01 -13.94 -1.23
N VAL A 42 7.22 -13.04 -0.27
CA VAL A 42 6.56 -11.73 -0.22
C VAL A 42 7.47 -10.57 -0.68
N CYS A 43 8.80 -10.81 -0.78
CA CYS A 43 9.83 -9.81 -1.11
C CYS A 43 9.50 -8.86 -2.29
N ASN A 44 8.73 -9.33 -3.27
CA ASN A 44 8.42 -8.58 -4.49
C ASN A 44 7.16 -7.69 -4.39
N VAL A 45 6.36 -7.80 -3.31
CA VAL A 45 5.21 -6.90 -3.07
C VAL A 45 5.69 -5.46 -2.80
N MET A 46 6.98 -5.28 -2.51
CA MET A 46 7.57 -3.99 -2.18
C MET A 46 7.86 -3.09 -3.39
N ASN A 47 7.72 -3.59 -4.63
CA ASN A 47 7.90 -2.77 -5.83
C ASN A 47 6.60 -2.65 -6.62
N ILE A 48 6.15 -1.42 -6.85
CA ILE A 48 4.98 -1.13 -7.68
C ILE A 48 5.44 -1.03 -9.13
N GLN A 49 4.98 -1.92 -9.99
CA GLN A 49 5.31 -1.93 -11.40
C GLN A 49 4.18 -1.37 -12.28
N PRO A 50 4.49 -0.74 -13.42
CA PRO A 50 5.84 -0.57 -13.99
C PRO A 50 6.71 0.44 -13.24
N ASP A 51 8.03 0.27 -13.32
CA ASP A 51 8.99 1.20 -12.72
C ASP A 51 8.70 2.64 -13.21
N GLY A 52 8.70 3.59 -12.27
CA GLY A 52 8.39 4.99 -12.57
C GLY A 52 6.89 5.34 -12.61
N ILE A 53 5.99 4.40 -12.27
CA ILE A 53 4.56 4.74 -12.12
C ILE A 53 4.27 5.53 -10.83
N VAL A 54 5.02 5.28 -9.75
CA VAL A 54 4.81 5.90 -8.43
C VAL A 54 4.69 7.45 -8.48
N PRO A 55 5.60 8.18 -9.16
CA PRO A 55 5.50 9.64 -9.31
C PRO A 55 4.17 10.14 -9.92
N SER A 56 3.55 9.34 -10.78
CA SER A 56 2.38 9.76 -11.56
C SER A 56 1.05 9.24 -11.01
N LEU A 57 1.05 8.31 -10.05
CA LEU A 57 -0.17 7.65 -9.53
C LEU A 57 -1.32 8.64 -9.20
N PHE A 58 -0.99 9.78 -8.60
CA PHE A 58 -1.95 10.80 -8.15
C PHE A 58 -2.14 11.96 -9.13
N THR A 59 -1.64 11.82 -10.36
CA THR A 59 -1.92 12.73 -11.48
C THR A 59 -3.09 12.20 -12.28
N GLU A 60 -3.73 13.06 -13.07
CA GLU A 60 -4.79 12.64 -13.99
C GLU A 60 -4.30 11.55 -14.95
N GLN A 61 -3.11 11.73 -15.54
CA GLN A 61 -2.54 10.77 -16.49
C GLN A 61 -2.23 9.41 -15.85
N GLY A 62 -1.65 9.41 -14.64
CA GLY A 62 -1.38 8.16 -13.93
C GLY A 62 -2.67 7.47 -13.47
N THR A 63 -3.69 8.22 -13.08
CA THR A 63 -5.00 7.67 -12.72
C THR A 63 -5.70 7.04 -13.92
N GLU A 64 -5.67 7.68 -15.09
CA GLU A 64 -6.19 7.10 -16.34
C GLU A 64 -5.40 5.86 -16.78
N TYR A 65 -4.07 5.88 -16.61
CA TYR A 65 -3.24 4.70 -16.82
C TYR A 65 -3.65 3.56 -15.90
N LEU A 66 -3.86 3.82 -14.60
CA LEU A 66 -4.27 2.83 -13.60
C LEU A 66 -5.63 2.20 -13.93
N LYS A 67 -6.60 3.00 -14.39
CA LYS A 67 -7.91 2.50 -14.82
C LYS A 67 -7.81 1.49 -15.96
N THR A 68 -6.90 1.74 -16.90
CA THR A 68 -6.74 0.90 -18.10
C THR A 68 -5.84 -0.32 -17.86
N ASN A 69 -4.68 -0.08 -17.25
CA ASN A 69 -3.60 -1.05 -17.17
C ASN A 69 -3.48 -1.69 -15.79
N GLY A 70 -3.96 -1.02 -14.73
CA GLY A 70 -3.64 -1.41 -13.36
C GLY A 70 -2.16 -1.21 -13.05
N VAL A 71 -1.73 -1.77 -11.94
CA VAL A 71 -0.31 -1.85 -11.53
C VAL A 71 -0.04 -3.23 -10.95
N ASN A 72 1.21 -3.68 -11.00
CA ASN A 72 1.57 -4.92 -10.35
C ASN A 72 2.22 -4.65 -8.99
N PHE A 73 1.83 -5.43 -8.00
CA PHE A 73 2.57 -5.60 -6.76
C PHE A 73 3.06 -7.05 -6.80
N ASN A 74 4.38 -7.27 -6.88
CA ASN A 74 4.94 -8.56 -7.33
C ASN A 74 4.44 -8.92 -8.76
N ASP A 75 4.25 -10.21 -9.06
CA ASP A 75 3.64 -10.71 -10.31
C ASP A 75 2.10 -10.57 -10.34
N GLN A 76 1.50 -9.92 -9.35
CA GLN A 76 0.05 -9.80 -9.25
C GLN A 76 -0.44 -8.44 -9.77
N ARG A 77 -1.23 -8.49 -10.84
CA ARG A 77 -1.93 -7.32 -11.37
C ARG A 77 -3.06 -6.89 -10.44
N MET A 78 -2.92 -5.69 -9.90
CA MET A 78 -3.95 -4.98 -9.17
C MET A 78 -4.71 -4.05 -10.11
N ARG A 79 -6.04 -4.06 -10.01
CA ARG A 79 -6.94 -3.17 -10.75
C ARG A 79 -7.27 -1.96 -9.91
N PHE A 80 -7.37 -0.81 -10.57
CA PHE A 80 -7.93 0.40 -9.99
C PHE A 80 -9.41 0.20 -9.66
N ILE A 81 -9.81 0.57 -8.44
CA ILE A 81 -11.22 0.55 -8.01
C ILE A 81 -11.75 1.96 -7.85
N ASN A 82 -11.07 2.77 -7.04
CA ASN A 82 -11.45 4.15 -6.82
C ASN A 82 -10.24 5.00 -6.42
N MET A 83 -10.39 6.31 -6.54
CA MET A 83 -9.55 7.28 -5.86
C MET A 83 -10.46 8.13 -4.99
N ASP A 84 -10.24 8.09 -3.68
CA ASP A 84 -10.93 8.99 -2.76
C ASP A 84 -10.12 10.29 -2.73
N GLU A 85 -10.80 11.40 -3.05
CA GLU A 85 -10.20 12.73 -3.10
C GLU A 85 -9.84 13.24 -1.71
N LYS A 86 -9.01 14.29 -1.69
CA LYS A 86 -8.35 14.85 -0.50
C LYS A 86 -9.29 14.96 0.70
N ASP A 87 -8.88 14.38 1.82
CA ASP A 87 -9.43 14.77 3.12
C ASP A 87 -9.06 16.23 3.46
N ASP A 88 -9.58 16.75 4.57
CA ASP A 88 -9.30 18.12 5.03
C ASP A 88 -7.80 18.39 5.26
N GLU A 89 -6.98 17.34 5.35
CA GLU A 89 -5.52 17.39 5.53
C GLU A 89 -4.74 17.22 4.22
N GLY A 90 -5.44 17.07 3.09
CA GLY A 90 -4.85 16.95 1.76
C GLY A 90 -4.35 15.56 1.40
N GLN A 91 -4.71 14.52 2.15
CA GLN A 91 -4.36 13.13 1.89
C GLN A 91 -5.22 12.55 0.77
N GLN A 92 -4.58 11.96 -0.24
CA GLN A 92 -5.27 11.26 -1.32
C GLN A 92 -5.10 9.75 -1.17
N ILE A 93 -6.14 8.98 -1.52
CA ILE A 93 -6.11 7.51 -1.42
C ILE A 93 -6.51 6.90 -2.76
N ILE A 94 -5.68 5.99 -3.27
CA ILE A 94 -6.02 5.11 -4.38
C ILE A 94 -6.31 3.72 -3.80
N ILE A 95 -7.46 3.18 -4.19
CA ILE A 95 -7.89 1.83 -3.79
C ILE A 95 -7.66 0.88 -4.97
N LEU A 96 -6.85 -0.14 -4.71
CA LEU A 96 -6.50 -1.18 -5.67
C LEU A 96 -7.03 -2.54 -5.20
N ALA A 97 -7.48 -3.36 -6.14
CA ALA A 97 -7.92 -4.74 -5.87
C ALA A 97 -7.19 -5.73 -6.78
N GLY A 98 -6.62 -6.75 -6.17
CA GLY A 98 -6.09 -7.92 -6.86
C GLY A 98 -7.16 -8.97 -7.08
N LYS A 99 -6.83 -10.00 -7.86
CA LYS A 99 -7.60 -11.23 -7.84
C LYS A 99 -7.37 -11.91 -6.49
N SER A 100 -8.41 -11.96 -5.66
CA SER A 100 -8.37 -12.72 -4.41
C SER A 100 -8.45 -14.21 -4.76
N ASP A 101 -7.42 -14.96 -4.41
CA ASP A 101 -7.39 -16.41 -4.49
C ASP A 101 -6.98 -16.93 -3.12
N LYS A 102 -7.91 -17.67 -2.49
CA LYS A 102 -7.76 -18.19 -1.13
C LYS A 102 -6.68 -19.28 -1.04
N ASP A 103 -6.34 -19.90 -2.16
CA ASP A 103 -5.29 -20.91 -2.24
C ASP A 103 -3.89 -20.28 -2.32
N THR A 104 -3.81 -18.96 -2.48
CA THR A 104 -2.56 -18.18 -2.52
C THR A 104 -2.57 -17.06 -1.48
N PRO A 105 -2.54 -17.38 -0.17
CA PRO A 105 -2.66 -16.39 0.92
C PRO A 105 -1.49 -15.40 0.99
N TRP A 106 -0.36 -15.70 0.35
CA TRP A 106 0.81 -14.82 0.22
C TRP A 106 0.68 -13.79 -0.93
N ILE A 107 -0.39 -13.83 -1.73
CA ILE A 107 -0.67 -12.83 -2.77
C ILE A 107 -1.64 -11.77 -2.19
N PRO A 108 -1.36 -10.47 -2.32
CA PRO A 108 -2.28 -9.45 -1.81
C PRO A 108 -3.61 -9.48 -2.55
N ALA A 109 -4.70 -9.39 -1.78
CA ALA A 109 -6.04 -9.25 -2.33
C ALA A 109 -6.36 -7.80 -2.73
N GLY A 110 -5.60 -6.84 -2.20
CA GLY A 110 -5.65 -5.45 -2.62
C GLY A 110 -4.62 -4.59 -1.91
N ALA A 111 -4.63 -3.31 -2.25
CA ALA A 111 -3.75 -2.32 -1.65
C ALA A 111 -4.46 -0.97 -1.54
N PHE A 112 -4.07 -0.20 -0.53
CA PHE A 112 -4.41 1.21 -0.38
C PHE A 112 -3.14 2.02 -0.57
N VAL A 113 -3.13 2.94 -1.52
CA VAL A 113 -1.96 3.79 -1.82
C VAL A 113 -2.30 5.21 -1.43
N TYR A 114 -1.58 5.73 -0.45
CA TYR A 114 -1.78 7.04 0.13
C TYR A 114 -0.71 8.00 -0.37
N LYS A 115 -1.09 9.24 -0.61
CA LYS A 115 -0.17 10.36 -0.73
C LYS A 115 -0.29 11.23 0.51
N THR A 116 0.79 11.33 1.27
CA THR A 116 0.87 12.14 2.48
C THR A 116 1.13 13.62 2.15
N PRO A 117 0.83 14.57 3.06
CA PRO A 117 1.00 16.01 2.78
C PRO A 117 2.44 16.42 2.45
N ASN A 118 3.43 15.78 3.07
CA ASN A 118 4.87 15.91 2.78
C ASN A 118 5.32 15.14 1.51
N GLN A 119 4.38 14.68 0.69
CA GLN A 119 4.59 14.08 -0.62
C GLN A 119 5.19 12.67 -0.62
N SER A 120 5.21 11.94 0.50
CA SER A 120 5.54 10.52 0.45
C SER A 120 4.37 9.72 -0.13
N THR A 121 4.69 8.58 -0.72
CA THR A 121 3.69 7.60 -1.15
C THR A 121 3.78 6.37 -0.26
N ILE A 122 2.68 6.00 0.37
CA ILE A 122 2.61 4.84 1.26
C ILE A 122 1.62 3.84 0.70
N ALA A 123 2.07 2.65 0.34
CA ALA A 123 1.21 1.55 -0.08
C ALA A 123 1.05 0.54 1.05
N VAL A 124 -0.19 0.22 1.39
CA VAL A 124 -0.56 -0.76 2.41
C VAL A 124 -1.30 -1.91 1.75
N CYS A 125 -0.71 -3.10 1.76
CA CYS A 125 -1.24 -4.31 1.13
C CYS A 125 -1.92 -5.21 2.16
N TYR A 126 -3.07 -5.80 1.81
CA TYR A 126 -3.80 -6.71 2.68
C TYR A 126 -4.09 -8.05 2.00
N GLY A 127 -4.18 -9.10 2.82
CA GLY A 127 -4.38 -10.48 2.38
C GLY A 127 -5.83 -10.83 2.08
N PRO A 128 -6.07 -12.00 1.44
CA PRO A 128 -7.41 -12.44 1.04
C PRO A 128 -8.35 -12.77 2.20
N GLU A 129 -7.80 -13.00 3.39
CA GLU A 129 -8.56 -13.27 4.61
C GLU A 129 -9.06 -12.00 5.31
N GLN A 130 -8.48 -10.82 4.99
CA GLN A 130 -8.84 -9.55 5.60
C GLN A 130 -10.02 -8.89 4.87
N PRO A 131 -11.15 -8.60 5.54
CA PRO A 131 -12.20 -7.80 4.94
C PRO A 131 -11.69 -6.39 4.58
N LYS A 132 -11.99 -5.93 3.36
CA LYS A 132 -11.54 -4.62 2.84
C LYS A 132 -11.78 -3.46 3.80
N GLY A 133 -12.95 -3.41 4.46
CA GLY A 133 -13.28 -2.34 5.39
C GLY A 133 -12.34 -2.29 6.60
N VAL A 134 -12.06 -3.46 7.19
CA VAL A 134 -11.12 -3.57 8.32
C VAL A 134 -9.68 -3.30 7.86
N ALA A 135 -9.31 -3.75 6.66
CA ALA A 135 -8.02 -3.42 6.05
C ALA A 135 -7.85 -1.90 5.84
N ASN A 136 -8.90 -1.21 5.39
CA ASN A 136 -8.89 0.24 5.17
C ASN A 136 -8.68 0.99 6.49
N GLU A 137 -9.40 0.60 7.56
CA GLU A 137 -9.24 1.20 8.88
C GLU A 137 -7.81 0.98 9.44
N ALA A 138 -7.26 -0.22 9.27
CA ALA A 138 -5.89 -0.52 9.66
C ALA A 138 -4.87 0.29 8.84
N ALA A 139 -5.04 0.37 7.52
CA ALA A 139 -4.18 1.14 6.64
C ALA A 139 -4.20 2.63 7.00
N PHE A 140 -5.37 3.19 7.28
CA PHE A 140 -5.51 4.57 7.75
C PHE A 140 -4.72 4.81 9.04
N LYS A 141 -4.88 3.95 10.06
CA LYS A 141 -4.13 4.07 11.33
C LYS A 141 -2.61 3.99 11.13
N ILE A 142 -2.15 3.10 10.26
CA ILE A 142 -0.73 2.98 9.90
C ILE A 142 -0.22 4.27 9.27
N VAL A 143 -0.97 4.83 8.32
CA VAL A 143 -0.56 6.05 7.61
C VAL A 143 -0.58 7.26 8.54
N GLU A 144 -1.57 7.40 9.42
CA GLU A 144 -1.61 8.45 10.44
C GLU A 144 -0.40 8.38 11.38
N ALA A 145 -0.05 7.17 11.82
CA ALA A 145 1.15 6.94 12.62
C ALA A 145 2.43 7.36 11.87
N LEU A 146 2.56 7.01 10.58
CA LEU A 146 3.70 7.37 9.75
C LEU A 146 3.77 8.88 9.48
N LYS A 147 2.63 9.53 9.24
CA LYS A 147 2.50 11.01 9.14
C LYS A 147 3.06 11.69 10.37
N GLY A 148 2.68 11.23 11.56
CA GLY A 148 3.19 11.74 12.83
C GLY A 148 4.71 11.63 12.99
N THR A 149 5.37 10.77 12.21
CA THR A 149 6.83 10.60 12.21
C THR A 149 7.56 11.36 11.08
N GLY A 150 6.83 12.07 10.22
CA GLY A 150 7.38 12.87 9.13
C GLY A 150 7.41 12.16 7.76
N TYR A 151 6.68 11.06 7.60
CA TYR A 151 6.41 10.41 6.30
C TYR A 151 5.07 10.81 5.70
#